data_AF-A0A535HWZ8-F1
#
_entry.id   AF-A0A535HWZ8-F1
#
_cell.length_a   1.000
_cell.length_b   1.000
_cell.length_c   1.000
_cell.angle_alpha   90.00
_cell.angle_beta   90.00
_cell.angle_gamma   90.00
#
_symmetry.space_group_name_H-M   'P 1'
#
loop_
_entity.id
_entity.type
_entity.pdbx_description
1 polymer ?
#
loop_
_entity_poly.entity_id
_entity_poly.type
_entity_poly.pdbx_seq_one_letter_code
_entity_poly.pdbx_strand_id
1 'polypeptide(L)'
;MNLFTGMTNAEIVSLALAFVLFNFYVVLEAAALAAFYFGSRPHRGQVRSAAIWHVIAAFLFMMSLVSTVWAAPAEKSFVNETGSSLGTTDRFVKVIVGLIFAAFGITSMVIGLTATSRQRRAAQQRALLEG
;
A
#
# COMPACT_ATOMS: atom_id res chain seq x y z
N MET A 1 -0.11 -29.67 16.79
CA MET A 1 0.16 -28.48 17.64
C MET A 1 -0.84 -27.42 17.22
N ASN A 2 -1.87 -27.15 18.04
CA ASN A 2 -2.92 -26.21 17.65
C ASN A 2 -2.38 -24.79 17.79
N LEU A 3 -2.32 -24.05 16.68
CA LEU A 3 -1.79 -22.68 16.64
C LEU A 3 -2.63 -21.68 17.48
N PHE A 4 -3.79 -22.11 17.99
CA PHE A 4 -4.83 -21.27 18.58
C PHE A 4 -5.22 -21.67 20.01
N THR A 5 -4.50 -22.58 20.66
CA THR A 5 -4.80 -22.98 22.04
C THR A 5 -4.66 -21.79 23.00
N GLY A 6 -5.75 -21.37 23.63
CA GLY A 6 -5.78 -20.28 24.61
C GLY A 6 -6.25 -18.92 24.08
N MET A 7 -6.58 -18.79 22.80
CA MET A 7 -7.14 -17.57 22.21
C MET A 7 -8.67 -17.61 22.12
N THR A 8 -9.32 -16.48 22.39
CA THR A 8 -10.74 -16.24 22.14
C THR A 8 -11.03 -16.12 20.63
N ASN A 9 -12.27 -16.41 20.20
CA ASN A 9 -12.66 -16.26 18.79
C ASN A 9 -12.39 -14.86 18.24
N ALA A 10 -12.53 -13.83 19.08
CA ALA A 10 -12.24 -12.44 18.76
C ALA A 10 -10.75 -12.20 18.45
N GLU A 11 -9.83 -12.85 19.18
CA GLU A 11 -8.38 -12.76 18.95
C GLU A 11 -7.97 -13.46 17.66
N ILE A 12 -8.60 -14.60 17.35
CA ILE A 12 -8.34 -15.33 16.09
C ILE A 12 -8.76 -14.48 14.88
N VAL A 13 -9.94 -13.86 14.93
CA VAL A 13 -10.41 -12.96 13.86
C VAL A 13 -9.52 -11.73 13.74
N SER A 14 -9.10 -11.16 14.87
CA SER A 14 -8.18 -10.01 14.94
C SER A 14 -6.82 -10.32 14.29
N LEU A 15 -6.27 -11.51 14.57
CA LEU A 15 -5.01 -11.98 14.00
C LEU A 15 -5.13 -12.21 12.49
N ALA A 16 -6.22 -12.85 12.04
CA ALA A 16 -6.47 -13.07 10.62
C ALA A 16 -6.62 -11.74 9.86
N LEU A 17 -7.33 -10.77 10.44
CA LEU A 17 -7.52 -9.44 9.84
C LEU A 17 -6.17 -8.70 9.73
N ALA A 18 -5.36 -8.71 10.79
CA ALA A 18 -4.03 -8.10 10.78
C ALA A 18 -3.11 -8.76 9.73
N PHE A 19 -3.16 -10.09 9.61
CA PHE A 19 -2.39 -10.82 8.61
C PHE A 19 -2.78 -10.42 7.17
N VAL A 20 -4.08 -10.34 6.88
CA VAL A 20 -4.58 -9.92 5.56
C VAL A 20 -4.18 -8.48 5.24
N LEU A 21 -4.35 -7.56 6.19
CA LEU A 21 -3.95 -6.15 6.03
C LEU A 21 -2.45 -6.01 5.78
N PHE A 22 -1.62 -6.72 6.56
CA PHE A 22 -0.18 -6.71 6.39
C PHE A 22 0.24 -7.19 4.99
N ASN A 23 -0.26 -8.35 4.56
CA ASN A 23 0.04 -8.89 3.23
C ASN A 23 -0.44 -7.96 2.11
N PHE A 24 -1.62 -7.34 2.28
CA PHE A 24 -2.12 -6.37 1.32
C PHE A 24 -1.17 -5.17 1.16
N TYR A 25 -0.66 -4.59 2.25
CA TYR A 25 0.31 -3.50 2.17
C TYR A 25 1.64 -3.91 1.54
N VAL A 26 2.15 -5.11 1.88
CA VAL A 26 3.38 -5.65 1.26
C VAL A 26 3.21 -5.79 -0.25
N VAL A 27 2.06 -6.28 -0.71
CA VAL A 27 1.77 -6.41 -2.15
C VAL A 27 1.69 -5.04 -2.84
N LEU A 28 1.06 -4.06 -2.21
CA LEU A 28 1.00 -2.68 -2.74
C LEU A 28 2.40 -2.07 -2.88
N GLU A 29 3.26 -2.26 -1.88
CA GLU A 29 4.62 -1.75 -1.89
C GLU A 29 5.47 -2.45 -2.97
N ALA A 30 5.37 -3.77 -3.07
CA ALA A 30 6.02 -4.54 -4.14
C ALA A 30 5.57 -4.08 -5.54
N ALA A 31 4.27 -3.80 -5.71
CA ALA A 31 3.73 -3.29 -6.97
C ALA A 31 4.26 -1.87 -7.29
N ALA A 32 4.37 -1.00 -6.29
CA ALA A 32 4.93 0.35 -6.45
C ALA A 32 6.42 0.30 -6.85
N LEU A 33 7.20 -0.54 -6.19
CA LEU A 33 8.63 -0.78 -6.51
C LEU A 33 8.79 -1.35 -7.91
N ALA A 34 7.97 -2.33 -8.30
CA ALA A 34 7.97 -2.87 -9.66
C ALA A 34 7.66 -1.77 -10.69
N ALA A 35 6.60 -0.98 -10.46
CA ALA A 35 6.24 0.13 -11.34
C ALA A 35 7.35 1.19 -11.44
N PHE A 36 8.01 1.50 -10.32
CA PHE A 36 9.17 2.39 -10.31
C PHE A 36 10.35 1.80 -11.11
N TYR A 37 10.69 0.53 -10.92
CA TYR A 37 11.78 -0.13 -11.64
C TYR A 37 11.55 -0.10 -13.16
N PHE A 38 10.34 -0.42 -13.62
CA PHE A 38 10.00 -0.36 -15.04
C PHE A 38 9.90 1.08 -15.58
N GLY A 39 9.50 2.04 -14.74
CA GLY A 39 9.36 3.45 -15.10
C GLY A 39 10.69 4.22 -15.14
N SER A 40 11.63 3.87 -14.26
CA SER A 40 12.94 4.52 -14.11
C SER A 40 13.96 4.08 -15.14
N ARG A 41 13.77 2.89 -15.75
CA ARG A 41 14.64 2.40 -16.81
C ARG A 41 14.57 3.36 -18.02
N PRO A 42 15.69 4.01 -18.40
CA PRO A 42 15.67 4.98 -19.48
C PRO A 42 15.33 4.27 -20.79
N HIS A 43 14.22 4.67 -21.41
CA HIS A 43 13.84 4.23 -22.74
C HIS A 43 14.04 5.43 -23.67
N ARG A 44 15.06 5.36 -24.55
CA ARG A 44 15.48 6.46 -25.45
C ARG A 44 16.06 7.70 -24.75
N GLY A 45 16.82 7.51 -23.67
CA GLY A 45 17.61 8.60 -23.04
C GLY A 45 16.82 9.63 -22.24
N GLN A 46 15.50 9.47 -22.08
CA GLN A 46 14.67 10.34 -21.26
C GLN A 46 14.24 9.62 -19.97
N VAL A 47 14.47 10.27 -18.83
CA VAL A 47 13.95 9.81 -17.53
C VAL A 47 12.48 10.18 -17.46
N ARG A 48 11.61 9.18 -17.30
CA ARG A 48 10.17 9.42 -17.20
C ARG A 48 9.85 10.09 -15.87
N SER A 49 9.28 11.30 -15.92
CA SER A 49 8.74 11.98 -14.72
C SER A 49 7.68 11.16 -13.97
N ALA A 50 7.07 10.17 -14.63
CA ALA A 50 6.18 9.20 -14.01
C ALA A 50 6.84 8.35 -12.91
N ALA A 51 8.16 8.11 -13.00
CA ALA A 51 8.89 7.34 -11.99
C ALA A 51 8.86 8.02 -10.61
N ILE A 52 8.85 9.36 -10.55
CA ILE A 52 8.79 10.14 -9.31
C ILE A 52 7.51 9.82 -8.53
N TRP A 53 6.37 9.71 -9.21
CA TRP A 53 5.10 9.36 -8.59
C TRP A 53 5.10 7.94 -8.01
N HIS A 54 5.80 7.00 -8.64
CA HIS A 54 5.95 5.64 -8.13
C HIS A 54 6.87 5.57 -6.89
N VAL A 55 7.92 6.41 -6.82
CA VAL A 55 8.75 6.54 -5.60
C VAL A 55 7.95 7.13 -4.44
N ILE A 56 7.17 8.19 -4.70
CA ILE A 56 6.31 8.80 -3.68
C ILE A 56 5.29 7.78 -3.19
N ALA A 57 4.67 7.01 -4.09
CA ALA A 57 3.75 5.94 -3.73
C ALA A 57 4.44 4.87 -2.85
N ALA A 58 5.65 4.44 -3.20
CA ALA A 58 6.41 3.48 -2.39
C ALA A 58 6.69 4.01 -0.98
N PHE A 59 7.09 5.29 -0.85
CA PHE A 59 7.27 5.93 0.46
C PHE A 59 5.97 5.97 1.28
N LEU A 60 4.85 6.29 0.65
CA LEU A 60 3.54 6.31 1.32
C LEU A 60 3.09 4.91 1.75
N PHE A 61 3.36 3.87 0.95
CA PHE A 61 3.07 2.49 1.33
C PHE A 61 3.97 2.01 2.47
N MET A 62 5.25 2.38 2.46
CA MET A 62 6.15 2.09 3.57
C MET A 62 5.66 2.75 4.87
N MET A 63 5.24 4.01 4.83
CA MET A 63 4.66 4.70 5.99
C MET A 63 3.35 4.05 6.46
N SER A 64 2.51 3.59 5.54
CA SER A 64 1.30 2.82 5.84
C SER A 64 1.62 1.49 6.54
N LEU A 65 2.64 0.79 6.07
CA LEU A 65 3.10 -0.48 6.65
C LEU A 65 3.68 -0.27 8.05
N VAL A 66 4.50 0.75 8.26
CA VAL A 66 5.02 1.11 9.59
C VAL A 66 3.86 1.41 10.55
N SER A 67 2.87 2.20 10.12
CA SER A 67 1.71 2.53 10.95
C SER A 67 0.90 1.29 11.37
N THR A 68 0.80 0.30 10.49
CA THR A 68 0.05 -0.94 10.77
C THR A 68 0.83 -1.96 11.60
N VAL A 69 2.14 -2.10 11.40
CA VAL A 69 3.00 -2.92 12.27
C VAL A 69 3.02 -2.36 13.70
N TRP A 70 3.12 -1.04 13.85
CA TRP A 70 3.09 -0.40 15.17
C TRP A 70 1.70 -0.39 15.83
N ALA A 71 0.63 -0.60 15.06
CA ALA A 71 -0.72 -0.74 15.60
C ALA A 71 -0.99 -2.13 16.19
N ALA A 72 -0.18 -3.15 15.87
CA ALA A 72 -0.47 -4.56 16.13
C ALA A 72 0.55 -5.23 17.08
N PRO A 73 0.51 -4.99 18.41
CA PRO A 73 0.97 -5.97 19.38
C PRO A 73 -0.01 -7.16 19.36
N ALA A 74 0.47 -8.35 19.02
CA ALA A 74 -0.31 -9.58 18.83
C ALA A 74 -1.09 -10.09 20.06
N GLU A 75 -0.94 -9.43 21.22
CA GLU A 75 -1.42 -9.92 22.52
C GLU A 75 -2.77 -9.35 22.98
N LYS A 76 -3.44 -8.49 22.18
CA LYS A 76 -4.68 -7.81 22.62
C LYS A 76 -5.65 -7.65 21.45
N SER A 77 -6.82 -8.30 21.52
CA SER A 77 -7.84 -8.35 20.46
C SER A 77 -8.32 -6.97 19.97
N PHE A 78 -8.73 -6.90 18.69
CA PHE A 78 -9.42 -5.74 18.10
C PHE A 78 -10.94 -5.73 18.41
N VAL A 79 -11.47 -6.83 18.95
CA VAL A 79 -12.89 -7.05 19.20
C VAL A 79 -13.08 -7.38 20.68
N ASN A 80 -13.72 -6.48 21.43
CA ASN A 80 -14.18 -6.78 22.78
C ASN A 80 -15.30 -7.83 22.72
N GLU A 81 -15.33 -8.77 23.67
CA GLU A 81 -16.30 -9.89 23.72
C GLU A 81 -17.78 -9.47 23.70
N THR A 82 -18.08 -8.20 23.96
CA THR A 82 -19.44 -7.64 23.99
C THR A 82 -19.92 -7.01 22.68
N GLY A 83 -19.12 -6.99 21.61
CA GLY A 83 -19.54 -6.51 20.27
C GLY A 83 -19.99 -5.04 20.19
N SER A 84 -19.86 -4.27 21.28
CA SER A 84 -20.53 -2.97 21.45
C SER A 84 -19.60 -1.76 21.40
N SER A 85 -18.31 -1.93 21.15
CA SER A 85 -17.49 -0.81 20.70
C SER A 85 -16.39 -1.23 19.75
N LEU A 86 -16.50 -0.77 18.50
CA LEU A 86 -15.35 -0.28 17.74
C LEU A 86 -14.80 0.95 18.50
N GLY A 87 -14.30 0.72 19.71
CA GLY A 87 -13.86 1.77 20.61
C GLY A 87 -12.72 2.51 19.96
N THR A 88 -12.75 3.84 20.05
CA THR A 88 -11.73 4.83 19.70
C THR A 88 -10.43 4.57 20.46
N THR A 89 -9.86 3.40 20.26
CA THR A 89 -8.64 2.93 20.86
C THR A 89 -7.54 3.47 19.98
N ASP A 90 -6.45 3.98 20.56
CA ASP A 90 -5.28 4.53 19.87
C ASP A 90 -4.78 3.65 18.68
N ARG A 91 -5.09 2.34 18.72
CA ARG A 91 -4.85 1.36 17.66
C ARG A 91 -5.71 1.53 16.41
N PHE A 92 -7.02 1.72 16.58
CA PHE A 92 -7.93 1.93 15.46
C PHE A 92 -7.56 3.21 14.72
N VAL A 93 -7.15 4.25 15.46
CA VAL A 93 -6.59 5.48 14.91
C VAL A 93 -5.33 5.21 14.09
N LYS A 94 -4.38 4.40 14.58
CA LYS A 94 -3.16 4.03 13.83
C LYS A 94 -3.44 3.20 12.56
N VAL A 95 -4.46 2.34 12.58
CA VAL A 95 -4.91 1.62 11.39
C VAL A 95 -5.54 2.58 10.37
N ILE A 96 -6.38 3.52 10.83
CA ILE A 96 -6.95 4.56 9.96
C ILE A 96 -5.87 5.43 9.32
N VAL A 97 -4.87 5.86 10.12
CA VAL A 97 -3.74 6.65 9.60
C VAL A 97 -2.98 5.88 8.53
N GLY A 98 -2.74 4.57 8.74
CA GLY A 98 -2.17 3.69 7.71
C GLY A 98 -3.04 3.65 6.44
N LEU A 99 -4.35 3.43 6.58
CA LEU A 99 -5.29 3.43 5.45
C LEU A 99 -5.28 4.75 4.67
N ILE A 100 -5.17 5.90 5.34
CA ILE A 100 -5.06 7.21 4.70
C ILE A 100 -3.79 7.29 3.86
N PHE A 101 -2.64 6.90 4.41
CA PHE A 101 -1.38 6.87 3.66
C PHE A 101 -1.46 5.92 2.45
N ALA A 102 -2.09 4.76 2.60
CA ALA A 102 -2.30 3.85 1.49
C ALA A 102 -3.22 4.43 0.40
N ALA A 103 -4.29 5.13 0.77
CA ALA A 103 -5.16 5.80 -0.19
C ALA A 103 -4.40 6.86 -1.01
N PHE A 104 -3.56 7.66 -0.37
CA PHE A 104 -2.69 8.61 -1.05
C PHE A 104 -1.61 7.93 -1.92
N GLY A 105 -1.08 6.79 -1.47
CA GLY A 105 -0.15 5.96 -2.24
C GLY A 105 -0.79 5.40 -3.51
N ILE A 106 -2.02 4.86 -3.41
CA ILE A 106 -2.80 4.36 -4.55
C ILE A 106 -3.08 5.49 -5.54
N THR A 107 -3.49 6.66 -5.05
CA THR A 107 -3.73 7.83 -5.90
C THR A 107 -2.46 8.23 -6.65
N SER A 108 -1.32 8.22 -5.97
CA SER A 108 -0.02 8.51 -6.58
C SER A 108 0.36 7.46 -7.64
N MET A 109 0.08 6.18 -7.42
CA MET A 109 0.25 5.14 -8.45
C MET A 109 -0.62 5.39 -9.68
N VAL A 110 -1.89 5.75 -9.50
CA VAL A 110 -2.81 6.05 -10.62
C VAL A 110 -2.30 7.25 -11.43
N ILE A 111 -1.81 8.30 -10.76
CA ILE A 111 -1.18 9.45 -11.43
C ILE A 111 0.06 9.01 -12.22
N GLY A 112 0.94 8.19 -11.64
CA GLY A 112 2.11 7.64 -12.33
C GLY A 112 1.75 6.81 -13.56
N LEU A 113 0.71 5.97 -13.47
CA LEU A 113 0.22 5.17 -14.59
C LEU A 113 -0.35 6.03 -15.73
N THR A 114 -1.14 7.05 -15.39
CA THR A 114 -1.70 7.97 -16.40
C THR A 114 -0.63 8.86 -17.03
N ALA A 115 0.38 9.31 -16.28
CA ALA A 115 1.52 10.02 -16.83
C ALA A 115 2.33 9.14 -17.80
N THR A 116 2.56 7.88 -17.42
CA THR A 116 3.27 6.91 -18.28
C THR A 116 2.53 6.65 -19.59
N SER A 117 1.20 6.48 -19.55
CA SER A 117 0.40 6.24 -20.75
C SER A 117 0.39 7.45 -21.70
N ARG A 118 0.29 8.67 -21.16
CA ARG A 118 0.41 9.91 -21.93
C ARG A 118 1.78 10.05 -22.61
N GLN A 119 2.85 9.78 -21.87
CA GLN A 119 4.22 9.82 -22.43
C GLN A 119 4.43 8.77 -23.52
N ARG A 120 3.86 7.56 -23.38
CA ARG A 120 3.90 6.53 -24.43
C ARG A 120 3.22 6.99 -25.71
N ARG A 121 2.02 7.58 -25.60
CA ARG A 121 1.28 8.12 -26.76
C ARG A 121 2.03 9.25 -27.44
N ALA A 122 2.59 10.20 -26.68
CA ALA A 122 3.37 11.29 -27.25
C ALA A 122 4.64 10.79 -27.98
N ALA A 123 5.32 9.78 -27.44
CA ALA A 123 6.50 9.19 -28.07
C ALA A 123 6.15 8.42 -29.37
N GLN A 124 4.98 7.78 -29.43
CA GLN A 124 4.48 7.13 -30.64
C GLN A 124 4.09 8.14 -31.71
N GLN A 125 3.42 9.23 -31.33
CA GLN A 125 3.06 10.31 -32.26
C GLN A 125 4.29 10.98 -32.87
N ARG A 126 5.34 11.25 -32.09
CA ARG A 126 6.59 11.80 -32.63
C ARG A 126 7.26 10.85 -33.63
N ALA A 127 7.29 9.55 -33.31
CA ALA A 127 7.86 8.55 -34.22
C ALA A 127 7.09 8.40 -35.55
N LEU A 128 5.79 8.69 -35.56
CA LEU A 128 4.97 8.71 -36.79
C LEU A 128 5.10 10.00 -37.61
N LEU A 129 5.57 11.09 -36.98
CA LEU A 129 5.76 12.39 -37.64
C LEU A 129 7.20 12.58 -38.16
N GLU A 130 8.17 11.87 -37.59
CA GLU A 130 9.60 11.94 -37.95
C GLU A 130 10.05 10.81 -38.89
N GLY A 131 9.19 9.81 -39.16
CA GLY A 131 9.46 8.69 -40.08
C GLY A 131 8.62 8.76 -41.33
#